data_AF-A0A7X8D260-F1
#
_entry.id   AF-A0A7X8D260-F1
#
_cell.length_a   1.000
_cell.length_b   1.000
_cell.length_c   1.000
_cell.angle_alpha   90.00
_cell.angle_beta   90.00
_cell.angle_gamma   90.00
#
_symmetry.space_group_name_H-M   'P 1'
#
loop_
_entity.id
_entity.type
_entity.pdbx_description
1 polymer ?
#
loop_
_entity_poly.entity_id
_entity_poly.type
_entity_poly.pdbx_seq_one_letter_code
_entity_poly.pdbx_strand_id
1 'polypeptide(L)'
;MGDEQKIVKLYKEFKDIQNIIESTEIDTKFKESINKKCHKIDVIYADFMDNYLDFKEISDNLYDGIYISDGTGKTIFVNKAYLRNTEIPEEKLIGRTVKEIAEEGLYKGAVTMEVIKRKEPVNSLGKILGNNKEVLVSGSPIFDEEGNVKLVVINNRDISDLKELEQINAKLNKDKERANEEINYLRKQQISSDIVVDNQMNETMELINTIAPTDVTVLITGESGTGKEVVADEIYHRSKRNNKPFIKVNCAAIPEELLESELFGYEGGAFTDASKTGKIGLFELANGGTILLDEIGEMQLSLQAKLLRVLQTKEIRRIGGNKPIVLDIRVIASTNRNLQEEIKKGNFREDLYYRLNVVPIVVKPLRERKEMIPKLTKVFLDNYNKKYGKDAIIQDEAIYLLTEYKWPGNIRELENLIERMVVINNDGVIKYNSIASILELENSQDSESDARTLKDIVERLEKDIITKSIKKHGSVNKAAAALGLSQPALWKKCKKLNID
;
A
#
# COMPACT_ATOMS: atom_id res chain seq x y z
N MET A 1 -7.02 63.48 -13.74
CA MET A 1 -8.03 62.48 -13.31
C MET A 1 -9.48 62.95 -13.43
N GLY A 2 -9.85 64.16 -12.97
CA GLY A 2 -11.27 64.59 -12.96
C GLY A 2 -11.88 64.93 -14.32
N ASP A 3 -11.07 65.41 -15.27
CA ASP A 3 -11.57 65.82 -16.59
C ASP A 3 -11.54 64.68 -17.62
N GLU A 4 -10.65 63.70 -17.48
CA GLU A 4 -10.58 62.57 -18.40
C GLU A 4 -11.69 61.54 -18.16
N GLN A 5 -12.08 61.28 -16.90
CA GLN A 5 -13.26 60.46 -16.59
C GLN A 5 -14.57 61.07 -17.15
N LYS A 6 -14.63 62.40 -17.27
CA LYS A 6 -15.76 63.08 -17.94
C LYS A 6 -15.77 62.79 -19.43
N ILE A 7 -14.61 62.72 -20.10
CA ILE A 7 -14.50 62.40 -21.53
C ILE A 7 -14.98 60.97 -21.80
N VAL A 8 -14.58 59.99 -20.98
CA VAL A 8 -15.05 58.59 -21.12
C VAL A 8 -16.57 58.50 -20.92
N LYS A 9 -17.12 59.21 -19.93
CA LYS A 9 -18.57 59.23 -19.68
C LYS A 9 -19.34 59.90 -20.83
N LEU A 10 -18.84 61.03 -21.34
CA LEU A 10 -19.43 61.73 -22.48
C LEU A 10 -19.49 60.85 -23.74
N TYR A 11 -18.43 60.09 -24.00
CA TYR A 11 -18.37 59.21 -25.16
C TYR A 11 -19.39 58.05 -25.07
N LYS A 12 -19.65 57.55 -23.85
CA LYS A 12 -20.69 56.53 -23.63
C LYS A 12 -22.10 57.09 -23.90
N GLU A 13 -22.40 58.27 -23.37
CA GLU A 13 -23.67 58.97 -23.65
C GLU A 13 -23.82 59.29 -25.15
N PHE A 14 -22.72 59.65 -25.82
CA PHE A 14 -22.68 59.86 -27.26
C PHE A 14 -23.01 58.57 -28.05
N LYS A 15 -22.48 57.41 -27.65
CA LYS A 15 -22.80 56.12 -28.29
C LYS A 15 -24.25 55.72 -28.10
N ASP A 16 -24.82 55.99 -26.93
CA ASP A 16 -26.24 55.76 -26.68
C ASP A 16 -27.12 56.62 -27.61
N ILE A 17 -26.75 57.90 -27.81
CA ILE A 17 -27.42 58.79 -28.76
C ILE A 17 -27.26 58.29 -30.21
N GLN A 18 -26.06 57.84 -30.60
CA GLN A 18 -25.82 57.28 -31.93
C GLN A 18 -26.73 56.07 -32.18
N ASN A 19 -26.84 55.14 -31.23
CA ASN A 19 -27.70 53.98 -31.34
C ASN A 19 -29.19 54.35 -31.48
N ILE A 20 -29.65 55.39 -30.78
CA ILE A 20 -31.03 55.92 -30.90
C ILE A 20 -31.26 56.54 -32.29
N ILE A 21 -30.28 57.27 -32.83
CA ILE A 21 -30.38 57.85 -34.18
C ILE A 21 -30.33 56.75 -35.26
N GLU A 22 -29.55 55.69 -35.05
CA GLU A 22 -29.48 54.54 -35.96
C GLU A 22 -30.78 53.72 -35.98
N SER A 23 -31.51 53.68 -34.87
CA SER A 23 -32.79 52.98 -34.72
C SER A 23 -34.03 53.80 -35.09
N THR A 24 -33.88 55.08 -35.42
CA THR A 24 -34.99 55.96 -35.82
C THR A 24 -35.10 56.12 -37.35
N GLU A 25 -36.34 56.22 -37.83
CA GLU A 25 -36.70 56.44 -39.24
C GLU A 25 -36.59 57.94 -39.58
N ILE A 26 -35.35 58.43 -39.71
CA ILE A 26 -35.05 59.81 -40.13
C ILE A 26 -34.53 59.80 -41.57
N ASP A 27 -34.70 60.92 -42.28
CA ASP A 27 -34.19 61.14 -43.65
C ASP A 27 -32.76 60.63 -43.85
N THR A 28 -32.55 59.88 -44.94
CA THR A 28 -31.34 59.10 -45.18
C THR A 28 -30.10 59.99 -45.36
N LYS A 29 -30.25 61.16 -46.00
CA LYS A 29 -29.15 62.12 -46.16
C LYS A 29 -28.75 62.76 -44.83
N PHE A 30 -29.72 62.98 -43.95
CA PHE A 30 -29.46 63.49 -42.61
C PHE A 30 -28.72 62.44 -41.76
N LYS A 31 -29.12 61.17 -41.86
CA LYS A 31 -28.49 60.04 -41.17
C LYS A 31 -27.04 59.82 -41.62
N GLU A 32 -26.76 59.90 -42.92
CA GLU A 32 -25.39 59.84 -43.45
C GLU A 32 -24.49 60.99 -42.94
N SER A 33 -25.03 62.21 -42.86
CA SER A 33 -24.32 63.38 -42.34
C SER A 33 -23.96 63.22 -40.85
N ILE A 34 -24.87 62.66 -40.05
CA ILE A 34 -24.62 62.35 -38.64
C ILE A 34 -23.57 61.25 -38.51
N ASN A 35 -23.73 60.13 -39.21
CA ASN A 35 -22.79 59.01 -39.14
C ASN A 35 -21.36 59.42 -39.54
N LYS A 36 -21.20 60.33 -40.50
CA LYS A 36 -19.90 60.88 -40.87
C LYS A 36 -19.26 61.71 -39.74
N LYS A 37 -20.07 62.41 -38.92
CA LYS A 37 -19.58 63.10 -37.72
C LYS A 37 -19.31 62.13 -36.58
N CYS A 38 -20.13 61.09 -36.42
CA CYS A 38 -19.90 60.05 -35.43
C CYS A 38 -18.59 59.32 -35.66
N HIS A 39 -18.31 58.96 -36.92
CA HIS A 39 -17.04 58.33 -37.26
C HIS A 39 -15.82 59.20 -36.94
N LYS A 40 -15.91 60.53 -37.10
CA LYS A 40 -14.83 61.45 -36.69
C LYS A 40 -14.63 61.45 -35.18
N ILE A 41 -15.70 61.41 -34.40
CA ILE A 41 -15.63 61.36 -32.92
C ILE A 41 -15.04 60.01 -32.48
N ASP A 42 -15.39 58.92 -33.14
CA ASP A 42 -14.83 57.59 -32.88
C ASP A 42 -13.33 57.54 -33.13
N VAL A 43 -12.84 58.16 -34.22
CA VAL A 43 -11.41 58.25 -34.54
C VAL A 43 -10.66 59.09 -33.49
N ILE A 44 -11.23 60.22 -33.06
CA ILE A 44 -10.62 61.06 -32.01
C ILE A 44 -10.60 60.34 -30.66
N TYR A 45 -11.65 59.60 -30.33
CA TYR A 45 -11.70 58.82 -29.09
C TYR A 45 -10.75 57.62 -29.11
N ALA A 46 -10.60 56.95 -30.26
CA ALA A 46 -9.61 55.89 -30.43
C ALA A 46 -8.18 56.43 -30.25
N ASP A 47 -7.84 57.55 -30.89
CA ASP A 47 -6.54 58.22 -30.72
C ASP A 47 -6.32 58.70 -29.28
N PHE A 48 -7.37 59.15 -28.58
CA PHE A 48 -7.31 59.43 -27.15
C PHE A 48 -7.00 58.16 -26.35
N MET A 49 -7.74 57.07 -26.58
CA MET A 49 -7.56 55.79 -25.86
C MET A 49 -6.19 55.15 -26.08
N ASP A 50 -5.67 55.22 -27.31
CA ASP A 50 -4.32 54.73 -27.65
C ASP A 50 -3.21 55.49 -26.90
N ASN A 51 -3.49 56.73 -26.47
CA ASN A 51 -2.60 57.57 -25.67
C ASN A 51 -2.98 57.64 -24.17
N TYR A 52 -4.04 56.94 -23.74
CA TYR A 52 -4.68 57.08 -22.41
C TYR A 52 -4.54 55.83 -21.53
N LEU A 53 -3.49 55.05 -21.69
CA LEU A 53 -3.12 54.07 -20.68
C LEU A 53 -2.29 54.77 -19.60
N ASP A 54 -2.93 55.09 -18.47
CA ASP A 54 -2.22 55.62 -17.31
C ASP A 54 -1.28 54.53 -16.75
N PHE A 55 -0.01 54.61 -17.15
CA PHE A 55 1.05 53.72 -16.71
C PHE A 55 1.11 53.61 -15.18
N LYS A 56 0.82 54.70 -14.44
CA LYS A 56 0.81 54.68 -12.98
C LYS A 56 -0.33 53.83 -12.45
N GLU A 57 -1.54 53.98 -12.98
CA GLU A 57 -2.69 53.17 -12.57
C GLU A 57 -2.49 51.68 -12.89
N ILE A 58 -1.94 51.37 -14.07
CA ILE A 58 -1.65 49.99 -14.47
C ILE A 58 -0.58 49.39 -13.57
N SER A 59 0.55 50.10 -13.39
CA SER A 59 1.67 49.61 -12.59
C SER A 59 1.29 49.46 -11.11
N ASP A 60 0.48 50.34 -10.53
CA ASP A 60 0.03 50.25 -9.14
C ASP A 60 -0.78 48.98 -8.84
N ASN A 61 -1.46 48.42 -9.84
CA ASN A 61 -2.26 47.21 -9.71
C ASN A 61 -1.50 45.91 -10.05
N LEU A 62 -0.21 46.01 -10.39
CA LEU A 62 0.63 44.82 -10.57
C LEU A 62 0.97 44.18 -9.22
N TYR A 63 1.25 42.87 -9.27
CA TYR A 63 1.79 42.15 -8.12
C TYR A 63 3.24 42.53 -7.85
N ASP A 64 4.02 42.67 -8.92
CA ASP A 64 5.45 42.99 -8.87
C ASP A 64 5.69 44.48 -8.58
N GLY A 65 6.69 44.74 -7.75
CA GLY A 65 7.20 46.08 -7.52
C GLY A 65 7.94 46.60 -8.75
N ILE A 66 7.57 47.77 -9.22
CA ILE A 66 8.28 48.51 -10.27
C ILE A 66 9.02 49.66 -9.60
N TYR A 67 10.31 49.77 -9.90
CA TYR A 67 11.18 50.86 -9.46
C TYR A 67 11.94 51.38 -10.67
N ILE A 68 11.94 52.69 -10.90
CA ILE A 68 12.59 53.32 -12.05
C ILE A 68 13.55 54.41 -11.57
N SER A 69 14.77 54.38 -12.09
CA SER A 69 15.75 55.45 -11.90
C SER A 69 16.19 56.07 -13.22
N ASP A 70 16.80 57.26 -13.14
CA ASP A 70 17.54 57.83 -14.26
C ASP A 70 18.88 57.11 -14.50
N GLY A 71 19.60 57.53 -15.54
CA GLY A 71 20.95 57.04 -15.88
C GLY A 71 22.04 57.30 -14.83
N THR A 72 21.76 58.11 -13.81
CA THR A 72 22.67 58.36 -12.68
C THR A 72 22.33 57.50 -11.45
N GLY A 73 21.20 56.79 -11.48
CA GLY A 73 20.70 55.99 -10.37
C GLY A 73 19.83 56.77 -9.39
N LYS A 74 19.31 57.94 -9.77
CA LYS A 74 18.34 58.71 -8.97
C LYS A 74 16.92 58.18 -9.20
N THR A 75 16.19 57.88 -8.13
CA THR A 75 14.81 57.36 -8.22
C THR A 75 13.88 58.39 -8.86
N ILE A 76 13.17 57.98 -9.90
CA ILE A 76 12.12 58.77 -10.56
C ILE A 76 10.73 58.27 -10.18
N PHE A 77 10.55 56.96 -10.07
CA PHE A 77 9.22 56.37 -9.93
C PHE A 77 9.26 55.04 -9.17
N VAL A 78 8.24 54.81 -8.34
CA VAL A 78 7.92 53.51 -7.75
C VAL A 78 6.40 53.31 -7.80
N ASN A 79 5.95 52.07 -8.02
CA ASN A 79 4.52 51.75 -7.95
C ASN A 79 4.10 51.35 -6.52
N LYS A 80 2.79 51.31 -6.26
CA LYS A 80 2.23 50.85 -4.97
C LYS A 80 2.65 49.43 -4.60
N ALA A 81 2.85 48.56 -5.58
CA ALA A 81 3.31 47.20 -5.32
C ALA A 81 4.72 47.17 -4.70
N TYR A 82 5.63 48.03 -5.16
CA TYR A 82 6.96 48.17 -4.57
C TYR A 82 6.88 48.62 -3.12
N LEU A 83 6.04 49.63 -2.83
CA LEU A 83 5.84 50.15 -1.47
C LEU A 83 5.25 49.09 -0.55
N ARG A 84 4.27 48.31 -1.04
CA ARG A 84 3.65 47.20 -0.29
C ARG A 84 4.63 46.06 -0.03
N ASN A 85 5.42 45.67 -1.02
CA ASN A 85 6.33 44.53 -0.92
C ASN A 85 7.54 44.85 -0.03
N THR A 86 8.03 46.09 -0.08
CA THR A 86 9.22 46.53 0.65
C THR A 86 8.91 47.21 1.99
N GLU A 87 7.68 47.70 2.18
CA GLU A 87 7.25 48.54 3.32
C GLU A 87 8.07 49.83 3.50
N ILE A 88 8.80 50.24 2.45
CA ILE A 88 9.57 51.48 2.44
C ILE A 88 8.65 52.62 1.98
N PRO A 89 8.53 53.72 2.74
CA PRO A 89 7.74 54.89 2.32
C PRO A 89 8.29 55.53 1.05
N GLU A 90 7.39 56.00 0.17
CA GLU A 90 7.73 56.66 -1.10
C GLU A 90 8.67 57.87 -0.91
N GLU A 91 8.44 58.64 0.15
CA GLU A 91 9.23 59.83 0.53
C GLU A 91 10.71 59.52 0.78
N LYS A 92 11.04 58.29 1.17
CA LYS A 92 12.43 57.85 1.38
C LYS A 92 13.12 57.42 0.09
N LEU A 93 12.39 57.31 -1.02
CA LEU A 93 12.86 56.74 -2.28
C LEU A 93 12.96 57.82 -3.37
N ILE A 94 11.88 58.55 -3.62
CA ILE A 94 11.78 59.50 -4.74
C ILE A 94 12.85 60.60 -4.63
N GLY A 95 13.57 60.84 -5.73
CA GLY A 95 14.56 61.90 -5.81
C GLY A 95 15.90 61.60 -5.12
N ARG A 96 16.04 60.47 -4.44
CA ARG A 96 17.31 60.01 -3.84
C ARG A 96 18.05 59.03 -4.73
N THR A 97 19.35 58.88 -4.54
CA THR A 97 20.13 57.91 -5.32
C THR A 97 20.08 56.51 -4.70
N VAL A 98 20.09 55.47 -5.53
CA VAL A 98 20.14 54.06 -5.08
C VAL A 98 21.31 53.81 -4.14
N LYS A 99 22.43 54.53 -4.33
CA LYS A 99 23.61 54.44 -3.47
C LYS A 99 23.32 54.96 -2.06
N GLU A 100 22.70 56.14 -1.94
CA GLU A 100 22.30 56.69 -0.63
C GLU A 100 21.30 55.78 0.10
N ILE A 101 20.34 55.22 -0.62
CA ILE A 101 19.30 54.34 -0.07
C ILE A 101 19.91 53.01 0.41
N ALA A 102 20.89 52.48 -0.33
CA ALA A 102 21.62 51.27 0.06
C ALA A 102 22.55 51.52 1.27
N GLU A 103 23.19 52.69 1.36
CA GLU A 103 24.03 53.08 2.50
C GLU A 103 23.21 53.30 3.79
N GLU A 104 21.97 53.78 3.68
CA GLU A 104 21.01 53.83 4.81
C GLU A 104 20.56 52.44 5.29
N GLY A 105 20.86 51.39 4.51
CA GLY A 105 20.59 50.01 4.90
C GLY A 105 19.11 49.64 4.81
N LEU A 106 18.36 50.21 3.85
CA LEU A 106 16.96 49.86 3.64
C LEU A 106 16.79 48.50 2.91
N TYR A 107 17.74 48.16 2.05
CA TYR A 107 17.79 46.87 1.35
C TYR A 107 19.24 46.51 0.97
N LYS A 108 19.45 45.26 0.56
CA LYS A 108 20.71 44.75 -0.03
C LYS A 108 20.44 44.11 -1.39
N GLY A 109 21.45 44.11 -2.26
CA GLY A 109 21.38 43.44 -3.57
C GLY A 109 20.69 44.23 -4.67
N ALA A 110 20.72 45.57 -4.61
CA ALA A 110 20.22 46.39 -5.72
C ALA A 110 21.10 46.26 -6.97
N VAL A 111 20.46 46.08 -8.11
CA VAL A 111 21.14 45.87 -9.40
C VAL A 111 21.28 47.14 -10.24
N THR A 112 20.67 48.26 -9.81
CA THR A 112 20.59 49.50 -10.62
C THR A 112 21.95 50.01 -11.08
N MET A 113 22.96 50.07 -10.19
CA MET A 113 24.31 50.52 -10.57
C MET A 113 25.03 49.53 -11.48
N GLU A 114 24.74 48.23 -11.34
CA GLU A 114 25.31 47.18 -12.17
C GLU A 114 24.75 47.24 -13.59
N VAL A 115 23.43 47.49 -13.72
CA VAL A 115 22.77 47.73 -15.01
C VAL A 115 23.34 48.97 -15.71
N ILE A 116 23.53 50.09 -14.99
CA ILE A 116 24.12 51.31 -15.56
C ILE A 116 25.55 51.04 -16.05
N LYS A 117 26.35 50.36 -15.24
CA LYS A 117 27.76 50.07 -15.54
C LYS A 117 27.92 49.10 -16.72
N ARG A 118 27.11 48.05 -16.77
CA ARG A 118 27.21 47.00 -17.79
C ARG A 118 26.43 47.30 -19.07
N LYS A 119 25.45 48.22 -19.01
CA LYS A 119 24.52 48.52 -20.11
C LYS A 119 23.79 47.26 -20.62
N GLU A 120 23.46 46.33 -19.74
CA GLU A 120 22.75 45.09 -20.05
C GLU A 120 21.74 44.74 -18.93
N PRO A 121 20.75 43.86 -19.19
CA PRO A 121 19.86 43.36 -18.14
C PRO A 121 20.61 42.55 -17.08
N VAL A 122 20.30 42.77 -15.80
CA VAL A 122 20.94 42.10 -14.65
C VAL A 122 19.89 41.57 -13.70
N ASN A 123 20.04 40.31 -13.30
CA ASN A 123 19.17 39.65 -12.32
C ASN A 123 19.97 39.29 -11.07
N SER A 124 19.39 39.54 -9.90
CA SER A 124 20.01 39.19 -8.62
C SER A 124 18.97 38.92 -7.54
N LEU A 125 19.40 38.29 -6.45
CA LEU A 125 18.59 38.16 -5.24
C LEU A 125 18.88 39.36 -4.33
N GLY A 126 17.82 40.10 -4.03
CA GLY A 126 17.82 41.18 -3.06
C GLY A 126 17.22 40.75 -1.73
N LYS A 127 17.51 41.54 -0.69
CA LYS A 127 16.91 41.36 0.63
C LYS A 127 16.44 42.70 1.18
N ILE A 128 15.17 42.77 1.54
CA ILE A 128 14.57 43.93 2.20
C ILE A 128 14.82 43.79 3.70
N LEU A 129 15.45 44.79 4.31
CA LEU A 129 15.91 44.68 5.70
C LEU A 129 14.80 44.99 6.72
N GLY A 130 13.83 45.83 6.36
CA GLY A 130 12.71 46.20 7.24
C GLY A 130 11.79 45.04 7.62
N ASN A 131 11.48 44.16 6.66
CA ASN A 131 10.60 43.01 6.86
C ASN A 131 11.29 41.64 6.62
N ASN A 132 12.62 41.66 6.44
CA ASN A 132 13.46 40.48 6.23
C ASN A 132 13.07 39.61 5.02
N LYS A 133 12.32 40.15 4.06
CA LYS A 133 11.90 39.44 2.85
C LYS A 133 13.01 39.33 1.83
N GLU A 134 13.05 38.21 1.12
CA GLU A 134 13.92 38.00 -0.02
C GLU A 134 13.15 38.23 -1.31
N VAL A 135 13.77 38.95 -2.24
CA VAL A 135 13.13 39.39 -3.46
C VAL A 135 14.01 39.06 -4.66
N LEU A 136 13.40 38.64 -5.76
CA LEU A 136 14.08 38.57 -7.05
C LEU A 136 14.06 39.96 -7.68
N VAL A 137 15.25 40.50 -7.95
CA VAL A 137 15.43 41.84 -8.51
C VAL A 137 15.96 41.69 -9.93
N SER A 138 15.18 42.17 -10.91
CA SER A 138 15.54 42.12 -12.33
C SER A 138 15.58 43.54 -12.87
N GLY A 139 16.75 43.98 -13.33
CA GLY A 139 16.96 45.32 -13.85
C GLY A 139 17.22 45.32 -15.35
N SER A 140 16.66 46.28 -16.07
CA SER A 140 16.85 46.46 -17.52
C SER A 140 17.12 47.93 -17.86
N PRO A 141 18.13 48.23 -18.69
CA PRO A 141 18.40 49.59 -19.13
C PRO A 141 17.48 49.99 -20.30
N ILE A 142 17.12 51.27 -20.34
CA ILE A 142 16.51 51.93 -21.49
C ILE A 142 17.49 52.99 -21.96
N PHE A 143 17.79 53.01 -23.26
CA PHE A 143 18.81 53.90 -23.83
C PHE A 143 18.20 55.16 -24.45
N ASP A 144 18.99 56.22 -24.54
CA ASP A 144 18.72 57.37 -25.41
C ASP A 144 19.25 57.13 -26.85
N GLU A 145 19.05 58.12 -27.73
CA GLU A 145 19.48 58.06 -29.14
C GLU A 145 21.01 57.99 -29.29
N GLU A 146 21.77 58.37 -28.26
CA GLU A 146 23.24 58.34 -28.24
C GLU A 146 23.79 57.03 -27.64
N GLY A 147 22.93 56.10 -27.21
CA GLY A 147 23.33 54.82 -26.60
C GLY A 147 23.77 54.93 -25.13
N ASN A 148 23.43 56.02 -24.46
CA ASN A 148 23.60 56.17 -23.01
C ASN A 148 22.36 55.67 -22.27
N VAL A 149 22.54 55.21 -21.03
CA VAL A 149 21.41 54.72 -20.22
C VAL A 149 20.58 55.92 -19.81
N LYS A 150 19.36 56.02 -20.36
CA LYS A 150 18.38 57.05 -20.05
C LYS A 150 17.62 56.70 -18.77
N LEU A 151 17.15 55.47 -18.67
CA LEU A 151 16.42 54.95 -17.50
C LEU A 151 16.88 53.55 -17.15
N VAL A 152 16.68 53.16 -15.90
CA VAL A 152 16.77 51.78 -15.45
C VAL A 152 15.42 51.37 -14.87
N VAL A 153 14.85 50.28 -15.40
CA VAL A 153 13.61 49.69 -14.90
C VAL A 153 13.96 48.46 -14.08
N ILE A 154 13.54 48.46 -12.82
CA ILE A 154 13.70 47.37 -11.87
C ILE A 154 12.33 46.74 -11.62
N ASN A 155 12.26 45.42 -11.83
CA ASN A 155 11.19 44.57 -11.31
C ASN A 155 11.67 43.93 -10.00
N ASN A 156 10.83 44.02 -8.97
CA ASN A 156 11.06 43.47 -7.64
C ASN A 156 9.90 42.52 -7.29
N ARG A 157 10.20 41.23 -7.24
CA ARG A 157 9.23 40.17 -6.99
C ARG A 157 9.51 39.48 -5.66
N ASP A 158 8.49 39.42 -4.80
CA ASP A 158 8.52 38.63 -3.57
C ASP A 158 8.56 37.13 -3.92
N ILE A 159 9.52 36.40 -3.36
CA ILE A 159 9.71 34.97 -3.60
C ILE A 159 9.59 34.13 -2.32
N SER A 160 9.12 34.73 -1.22
CA SER A 160 8.95 34.02 0.06
C SER A 160 8.03 32.81 -0.05
N ASP A 161 6.84 32.99 -0.62
CA ASP A 161 5.86 31.90 -0.78
C ASP A 161 6.40 30.77 -1.68
N LEU A 162 7.16 31.14 -2.72
CA LEU A 162 7.75 30.18 -3.65
C LEU A 162 8.82 29.31 -2.96
N LYS A 163 9.65 29.92 -2.11
CA LYS A 163 10.64 29.19 -1.31
C LYS A 163 10.00 28.28 -0.26
N GLU A 164 8.93 28.74 0.39
CA GLU A 164 8.21 27.91 1.35
C GLU A 164 7.59 26.68 0.66
N LEU A 165 6.97 26.87 -0.51
CA LEU A 165 6.43 25.79 -1.33
C LEU A 165 7.50 24.80 -1.79
N GLU A 166 8.68 25.28 -2.21
CA GLU A 166 9.80 24.41 -2.57
C GLU A 166 10.28 23.56 -1.38
N GLN A 167 10.38 24.16 -0.20
CA GLN A 167 10.79 23.46 1.03
C GLN A 167 9.76 22.38 1.44
N ILE A 168 8.48 22.72 1.40
CA ILE A 168 7.39 21.77 1.70
C ILE A 168 7.43 20.59 0.72
N ASN A 169 7.58 20.86 -0.57
CA ASN A 169 7.68 19.80 -1.59
C ASN A 169 8.92 18.92 -1.40
N ALA A 170 10.07 19.51 -1.10
CA ALA A 170 11.30 18.75 -0.84
C ALA A 170 11.13 17.81 0.36
N LYS A 171 10.49 18.28 1.44
CA LYS A 171 10.20 17.46 2.61
C LYS A 171 9.23 16.33 2.29
N LEU A 172 8.12 16.62 1.60
CA LEU A 172 7.13 15.62 1.20
C LEU A 172 7.72 14.54 0.30
N ASN A 173 8.56 14.91 -0.66
CA ASN A 173 9.22 13.94 -1.54
C ASN A 173 10.14 13.00 -0.75
N LYS A 174 10.92 13.54 0.20
CA LYS A 174 11.81 12.75 1.05
C LYS A 174 11.05 11.78 1.96
N ASP A 175 9.94 12.21 2.53
CA ASP A 175 9.09 11.35 3.38
C ASP A 175 8.41 10.25 2.53
N LYS A 176 8.00 10.57 1.30
CA LYS A 176 7.44 9.62 0.35
C LYS A 176 8.47 8.57 -0.11
N GLU A 177 9.71 8.97 -0.37
CA GLU A 177 10.80 8.06 -0.72
C GLU A 177 11.08 7.07 0.41
N ARG A 178 11.21 7.55 1.65
CA ARG A 178 11.41 6.69 2.83
C ARG A 178 10.28 5.69 3.02
N ALA A 179 9.04 6.14 2.94
CA ALA A 179 7.88 5.26 3.04
C ALA A 179 7.87 4.19 1.94
N ASN A 180 8.25 4.56 0.70
CA ASN A 180 8.35 3.60 -0.40
C ASN A 180 9.50 2.60 -0.21
N GLU A 181 10.64 3.03 0.32
CA GLU A 181 11.77 2.14 0.64
C GLU A 181 11.37 1.12 1.71
N GLU A 182 10.68 1.56 2.76
CA GLU A 182 10.21 0.71 3.85
C GLU A 182 9.13 -0.28 3.36
N ILE A 183 8.18 0.17 2.54
CA ILE A 183 7.20 -0.70 1.87
C ILE A 183 7.92 -1.72 0.97
N ASN A 184 8.92 -1.30 0.20
CA ASN A 184 9.67 -2.21 -0.67
C ASN A 184 10.52 -3.22 0.11
N TYR A 185 11.06 -2.82 1.27
CA TYR A 185 11.76 -3.72 2.18
C TYR A 185 10.81 -4.77 2.77
N LEU A 186 9.63 -4.36 3.24
CA LEU A 186 8.59 -5.28 3.73
C LEU A 186 8.10 -6.22 2.62
N ARG A 187 7.95 -5.73 1.38
CA ARG A 187 7.63 -6.56 0.20
C ARG A 187 8.72 -7.57 -0.12
N LYS A 188 10.00 -7.21 0.05
CA LYS A 188 11.12 -8.14 -0.15
C LYS A 188 11.18 -9.21 0.94
N GLN A 189 10.75 -8.92 2.17
CA GLN A 189 10.58 -9.93 3.21
C GLN A 189 9.39 -10.88 2.96
N GLN A 190 8.45 -10.48 2.11
CA GLN A 190 7.36 -11.33 1.62
C GLN A 190 7.74 -12.17 0.37
N ILE A 191 9.02 -12.24 -0.01
CA ILE A 191 9.46 -13.11 -1.12
C ILE A 191 9.26 -14.57 -0.71
N SER A 192 8.45 -15.25 -1.53
CA SER A 192 7.98 -16.63 -1.35
C SER A 192 9.08 -17.63 -1.02
N SER A 193 8.78 -18.54 -0.09
CA SER A 193 9.34 -19.88 -0.17
C SER A 193 8.83 -20.54 -1.47
N ASP A 194 9.71 -21.18 -2.24
CA ASP A 194 9.31 -21.92 -3.44
C ASP A 194 8.22 -22.93 -3.07
N ILE A 195 7.04 -22.81 -3.69
CA ILE A 195 5.97 -23.78 -3.49
C ILE A 195 6.42 -25.12 -4.06
N VAL A 196 6.52 -26.11 -3.19
CA VAL A 196 6.66 -27.51 -3.62
C VAL A 196 5.31 -27.96 -4.16
N VAL A 197 5.22 -28.17 -5.47
CA VAL A 197 4.01 -28.62 -6.17
C VAL A 197 4.06 -30.15 -6.34
N ASP A 198 2.95 -30.82 -6.02
CA ASP A 198 2.70 -32.22 -6.37
C ASP A 198 1.53 -32.37 -7.34
N ASN A 199 1.27 -33.59 -7.77
CA ASN A 199 0.19 -33.88 -8.72
C ASN A 199 -1.19 -33.50 -8.17
N GLN A 200 -1.39 -33.55 -6.85
CA GLN A 200 -2.66 -33.17 -6.21
C GLN A 200 -2.81 -31.65 -6.05
N MET A 201 -1.71 -30.89 -6.07
CA MET A 201 -1.71 -29.43 -6.05
C MET A 201 -1.96 -28.85 -7.45
N ASN A 202 -1.83 -29.62 -8.53
CA ASN A 202 -2.08 -29.14 -9.90
C ASN A 202 -3.50 -28.58 -10.07
N GLU A 203 -4.52 -29.29 -9.58
CA GLU A 203 -5.92 -28.81 -9.62
C GLU A 203 -6.09 -27.49 -8.85
N THR A 204 -5.48 -27.41 -7.66
CA THR A 204 -5.47 -26.20 -6.84
C THR A 204 -4.77 -25.05 -7.59
N MET A 205 -3.65 -25.32 -8.24
CA MET A 205 -2.88 -24.33 -9.01
C MET A 205 -3.62 -23.86 -10.27
N GLU A 206 -4.31 -24.74 -10.97
CA GLU A 206 -5.18 -24.37 -12.09
C GLU A 206 -6.32 -23.45 -11.65
N LEU A 207 -6.94 -23.77 -10.51
CA LEU A 207 -7.95 -22.91 -9.91
C LEU A 207 -7.36 -21.56 -9.50
N ILE A 208 -6.21 -21.54 -8.83
CA ILE A 208 -5.50 -20.30 -8.45
C ILE A 208 -5.22 -19.45 -9.69
N ASN A 209 -4.69 -20.04 -10.76
CA ASN A 209 -4.40 -19.32 -12.02
C ASN A 209 -5.65 -18.68 -12.62
N THR A 210 -6.81 -19.34 -12.49
CA THR A 210 -8.08 -18.85 -13.01
C THR A 210 -8.62 -17.68 -12.18
N ILE A 211 -8.53 -17.76 -10.85
CA ILE A 211 -9.16 -16.77 -9.95
C ILE A 211 -8.25 -15.61 -9.55
N ALA A 212 -6.93 -15.80 -9.58
CA ALA A 212 -5.96 -14.79 -9.16
C ALA A 212 -6.12 -13.45 -9.92
N PRO A 213 -6.39 -13.41 -11.24
CA PRO A 213 -6.60 -12.16 -11.97
C PRO A 213 -7.89 -11.40 -11.64
N THR A 214 -8.77 -11.97 -10.81
CA THR A 214 -10.07 -11.41 -10.41
C THR A 214 -10.07 -10.91 -8.97
N ASP A 215 -11.07 -10.12 -8.59
CA ASP A 215 -11.26 -9.61 -7.22
C ASP A 215 -12.25 -10.45 -6.40
N VAL A 216 -12.51 -11.70 -6.83
CA VAL A 216 -13.43 -12.60 -6.12
C VAL A 216 -12.92 -12.93 -4.71
N THR A 217 -13.84 -13.02 -3.76
CA THR A 217 -13.55 -13.50 -2.41
C THR A 217 -13.24 -14.99 -2.45
N VAL A 218 -12.13 -15.39 -1.82
CA VAL A 218 -11.69 -16.79 -1.77
C VAL A 218 -11.72 -17.27 -0.32
N LEU A 219 -12.27 -18.46 -0.09
CA LEU A 219 -12.26 -19.14 1.20
C LEU A 219 -11.36 -20.38 1.13
N ILE A 220 -10.26 -20.36 1.87
CA ILE A 220 -9.29 -21.46 1.94
C ILE A 220 -9.57 -22.28 3.21
N THR A 221 -9.96 -23.53 3.05
CA THR A 221 -10.22 -24.45 4.16
C THR A 221 -9.16 -25.55 4.21
N GLY A 222 -8.86 -26.04 5.41
CA GLY A 222 -7.91 -27.12 5.60
C GLY A 222 -7.36 -27.17 7.01
N GLU A 223 -6.84 -28.32 7.41
CA GLU A 223 -6.31 -28.51 8.77
C GLU A 223 -5.18 -27.51 9.10
N SER A 224 -4.90 -27.34 10.38
CA SER A 224 -3.78 -26.50 10.82
C SER A 224 -2.45 -27.06 10.28
N GLY A 225 -1.56 -26.17 9.86
CA GLY A 225 -0.24 -26.54 9.34
C GLY A 225 -0.21 -27.12 7.92
N THR A 226 -1.32 -27.08 7.16
CA THR A 226 -1.38 -27.61 5.78
C THR A 226 -0.79 -26.70 4.69
N GLY A 227 -0.48 -25.44 5.03
CA GLY A 227 0.05 -24.44 4.09
C GLY A 227 -0.99 -23.48 3.51
N LYS A 228 -2.12 -23.23 4.20
CA LYS A 228 -3.18 -22.30 3.74
C LYS A 228 -2.66 -20.88 3.42
N GLU A 229 -1.72 -20.38 4.23
CA GLU A 229 -1.11 -19.06 4.00
C GLU A 229 -0.30 -19.01 2.70
N VAL A 230 0.44 -20.09 2.39
CA VAL A 230 1.19 -20.21 1.13
C VAL A 230 0.26 -20.21 -0.09
N VAL A 231 -0.92 -20.82 0.04
CA VAL A 231 -1.95 -20.75 -1.01
C VAL A 231 -2.49 -19.32 -1.17
N ALA A 232 -2.70 -18.59 -0.08
CA ALA A 232 -3.12 -17.18 -0.13
C ALA A 232 -2.04 -16.30 -0.77
N ASP A 233 -0.77 -16.54 -0.46
CA ASP A 233 0.38 -15.84 -1.03
C ASP A 233 0.43 -16.04 -2.54
N GLU A 234 0.20 -17.27 -3.01
CA GLU A 234 0.20 -17.58 -4.44
C GLU A 234 -0.94 -16.88 -5.20
N ILE A 235 -2.13 -16.83 -4.60
CA ILE A 235 -3.27 -16.09 -5.15
C ILE A 235 -2.92 -14.60 -5.26
N TYR A 236 -2.29 -14.03 -4.24
CA TYR A 236 -1.86 -12.64 -4.22
C TYR A 236 -0.80 -12.36 -5.30
N HIS A 237 0.26 -13.16 -5.38
CA HIS A 237 1.37 -12.98 -6.32
C HIS A 237 0.94 -13.05 -7.79
N ARG A 238 -0.03 -13.93 -8.10
CA ARG A 238 -0.60 -14.06 -9.45
C ARG A 238 -1.73 -13.08 -9.74
N SER A 239 -2.09 -12.23 -8.78
CA SER A 239 -3.17 -11.26 -8.95
C SER A 239 -2.72 -9.98 -9.66
N LYS A 240 -3.69 -9.21 -10.16
CA LYS A 240 -3.46 -7.85 -10.66
C LYS A 240 -3.01 -6.88 -9.56
N ARG A 241 -3.13 -7.26 -8.29
CA ARG A 241 -2.80 -6.48 -7.10
C ARG A 241 -1.47 -6.91 -6.45
N ASN A 242 -0.65 -7.73 -7.13
CA ASN A 242 0.62 -8.25 -6.61
C ASN A 242 1.69 -7.21 -6.25
N ASN A 243 1.49 -5.95 -6.67
CA ASN A 243 2.33 -4.79 -6.35
C ASN A 243 1.61 -3.79 -5.43
N LYS A 244 0.55 -4.22 -4.73
CA LYS A 244 -0.26 -3.41 -3.80
C LYS A 244 -0.07 -3.93 -2.36
N PRO A 245 -0.67 -3.31 -1.33
CA PRO A 245 -0.55 -3.84 0.03
C PRO A 245 -1.14 -5.26 0.13
N PHE A 246 -0.45 -6.15 0.83
CA PHE A 246 -0.97 -7.46 1.23
C PHE A 246 -0.89 -7.60 2.75
N ILE A 247 -2.02 -7.39 3.39
CA ILE A 247 -2.13 -7.37 4.86
C ILE A 247 -2.63 -8.74 5.31
N LYS A 248 -1.84 -9.44 6.13
CA LYS A 248 -2.23 -10.72 6.73
C LYS A 248 -2.63 -10.50 8.17
N VAL A 249 -3.82 -10.98 8.54
CA VAL A 249 -4.38 -10.85 9.88
C VAL A 249 -4.77 -12.22 10.39
N ASN A 250 -4.12 -12.67 11.46
CA ASN A 250 -4.53 -13.88 12.16
C ASN A 250 -5.56 -13.51 13.24
N CYS A 251 -6.83 -13.88 13.01
CA CYS A 251 -7.93 -13.56 13.91
C CYS A 251 -7.86 -14.30 15.25
N ALA A 252 -7.10 -15.40 15.34
CA ALA A 252 -6.91 -16.16 16.57
C ALA A 252 -5.76 -15.60 17.45
N ALA A 253 -4.81 -14.88 16.85
CA ALA A 253 -3.61 -14.40 17.55
C ALA A 253 -3.83 -13.06 18.28
N ILE A 254 -4.80 -12.27 17.84
CA ILE A 254 -5.11 -10.96 18.42
C ILE A 254 -6.19 -11.15 19.49
N PRO A 255 -5.99 -10.62 20.72
CA PRO A 255 -7.04 -10.63 21.73
C PRO A 255 -8.32 -10.02 21.19
N GLU A 256 -9.44 -10.65 21.52
CA GLU A 256 -10.76 -10.29 21.04
C GLU A 256 -11.10 -8.81 21.23
N GLU A 257 -10.79 -8.27 22.41
CA GLU A 257 -11.02 -6.88 22.80
C GLU A 257 -10.28 -5.88 21.90
N LEU A 258 -9.13 -6.30 21.33
CA LEU A 258 -8.30 -5.49 20.46
C LEU A 258 -8.60 -5.69 18.98
N LEU A 259 -9.06 -6.88 18.58
CA LEU A 259 -9.26 -7.25 17.18
C LEU A 259 -10.16 -6.26 16.43
N GLU A 260 -11.19 -5.72 17.09
CA GLU A 260 -12.05 -4.70 16.50
C GLU A 260 -11.27 -3.41 16.16
N SER A 261 -10.50 -2.93 17.13
CA SER A 261 -9.73 -1.69 17.00
C SER A 261 -8.58 -1.82 16.00
N GLU A 262 -7.99 -3.01 15.89
CA GLU A 262 -6.97 -3.33 14.88
C GLU A 262 -7.57 -3.37 13.48
N LEU A 263 -8.69 -4.08 13.29
CA LEU A 263 -9.31 -4.23 11.97
C LEU A 263 -9.89 -2.92 11.43
N PHE A 264 -10.65 -2.19 12.25
CA PHE A 264 -11.45 -1.05 11.81
C PHE A 264 -10.86 0.31 12.17
N GLY A 265 -9.88 0.35 13.09
CA GLY A 265 -9.35 1.61 13.60
C GLY A 265 -10.33 2.35 14.50
N TYR A 266 -9.89 3.47 15.08
CA TYR A 266 -10.70 4.29 15.98
C TYR A 266 -10.38 5.78 15.82
N GLU A 267 -11.37 6.63 16.11
CA GLU A 267 -11.17 8.08 16.20
C GLU A 267 -10.62 8.49 17.57
N GLY A 268 -9.97 9.66 17.64
CA GLY A 268 -9.39 10.17 18.88
C GLY A 268 -10.45 10.30 19.98
N GLY A 269 -10.23 9.68 21.13
CA GLY A 269 -11.16 9.71 22.25
C GLY A 269 -12.37 8.76 22.15
N ALA A 270 -12.33 7.75 21.29
CA ALA A 270 -13.41 6.78 21.14
C ALA A 270 -13.67 5.91 22.40
N PHE A 271 -12.66 5.68 23.24
CA PHE A 271 -12.74 4.93 24.50
C PHE A 271 -11.64 5.40 25.47
N THR A 272 -11.66 4.95 26.73
CA THR A 272 -10.80 5.44 27.82
C THR A 272 -9.30 5.36 27.55
N ASP A 273 -8.85 4.33 26.82
CA ASP A 273 -7.44 4.13 26.44
C ASP A 273 -7.13 4.55 24.99
N ALA A 274 -8.06 5.20 24.29
CA ALA A 274 -7.85 5.60 22.91
C ALA A 274 -6.82 6.73 22.81
N SER A 275 -5.84 6.58 21.91
CA SER A 275 -4.93 7.68 21.57
C SER A 275 -5.71 8.92 21.14
N LYS A 276 -5.26 10.11 21.55
CA LYS A 276 -5.84 11.40 21.14
C LYS A 276 -5.83 11.61 19.61
N THR A 277 -4.90 10.97 18.91
CA THR A 277 -4.78 11.06 17.44
C THR A 277 -5.59 10.00 16.68
N GLY A 278 -6.23 9.06 17.38
CA GLY A 278 -6.88 7.90 16.76
C GLY A 278 -5.89 6.87 16.21
N LYS A 279 -6.41 5.83 15.56
CA LYS A 279 -5.64 4.76 14.90
C LYS A 279 -6.30 4.35 13.59
N ILE A 280 -5.48 4.15 12.56
CA ILE A 280 -5.91 3.61 11.26
C ILE A 280 -6.07 2.08 11.38
N GLY A 281 -7.16 1.54 10.83
CA GLY A 281 -7.42 0.10 10.85
C GLY A 281 -6.74 -0.67 9.72
N LEU A 282 -6.56 -1.97 9.90
CA LEU A 282 -5.95 -2.88 8.92
C LEU A 282 -6.71 -2.93 7.59
N PHE A 283 -8.04 -2.79 7.60
CA PHE A 283 -8.83 -2.68 6.36
C PHE A 283 -8.50 -1.42 5.56
N GLU A 284 -8.27 -0.30 6.24
CA GLU A 284 -7.88 0.96 5.61
C GLU A 284 -6.45 0.88 5.08
N LEU A 285 -5.54 0.23 5.81
CA LEU A 285 -4.17 -0.04 5.33
C LEU A 285 -4.12 -0.97 4.12
N ALA A 286 -5.06 -1.92 4.02
CA ALA A 286 -5.18 -2.84 2.90
C ALA A 286 -5.85 -2.20 1.67
N ASN A 287 -6.31 -0.95 1.75
CA ASN A 287 -7.06 -0.28 0.69
C ASN A 287 -6.24 -0.20 -0.63
N GLY A 288 -6.88 -0.53 -1.75
CA GLY A 288 -6.24 -0.70 -3.06
C GLY A 288 -5.45 -2.01 -3.21
N GLY A 289 -5.45 -2.88 -2.20
CA GLY A 289 -4.66 -4.11 -2.12
C GLY A 289 -5.50 -5.35 -1.78
N THR A 290 -4.91 -6.27 -1.02
CA THR A 290 -5.50 -7.55 -0.59
C THR A 290 -5.36 -7.71 0.92
N ILE A 291 -6.38 -8.25 1.58
CA ILE A 291 -6.33 -8.66 2.98
C ILE A 291 -6.57 -10.16 3.11
N LEU A 292 -5.70 -10.84 3.86
CA LEU A 292 -5.88 -12.21 4.30
C LEU A 292 -6.42 -12.20 5.74
N LEU A 293 -7.57 -12.82 5.95
CA LEU A 293 -8.17 -13.07 7.25
C LEU A 293 -7.98 -14.54 7.61
N ASP A 294 -6.90 -14.85 8.33
CA ASP A 294 -6.59 -16.21 8.76
C ASP A 294 -7.30 -16.59 10.06
N GLU A 295 -7.67 -17.86 10.15
CA GLU A 295 -8.52 -18.44 11.20
C GLU A 295 -9.83 -17.64 11.42
N ILE A 296 -10.54 -17.30 10.33
CA ILE A 296 -11.80 -16.54 10.39
C ILE A 296 -12.90 -17.23 11.21
N GLY A 297 -12.81 -18.55 11.39
CA GLY A 297 -13.73 -19.32 12.23
C GLY A 297 -13.61 -19.02 13.73
N GLU A 298 -12.54 -18.35 14.17
CA GLU A 298 -12.33 -17.90 15.55
C GLU A 298 -12.92 -16.49 15.80
N MET A 299 -13.39 -15.81 14.76
CA MET A 299 -13.94 -14.45 14.88
C MET A 299 -15.30 -14.46 15.58
N GLN A 300 -15.52 -13.51 16.50
CA GLN A 300 -16.81 -13.34 17.18
C GLN A 300 -17.96 -12.88 16.29
N LEU A 301 -19.19 -13.22 16.67
CA LEU A 301 -20.43 -12.84 15.98
C LEU A 301 -20.59 -11.33 15.76
N SER A 302 -20.16 -10.50 16.72
CA SER A 302 -20.19 -9.03 16.64
C SER A 302 -19.33 -8.51 15.49
N LEU A 303 -18.11 -9.02 15.39
CA LEU A 303 -17.14 -8.71 14.33
C LEU A 303 -17.56 -9.29 12.98
N GLN A 304 -18.14 -10.49 12.97
CA GLN A 304 -18.70 -11.10 11.77
C GLN A 304 -19.77 -10.21 11.12
N ALA A 305 -20.63 -9.55 11.92
CA ALA A 305 -21.62 -8.62 11.40
C ALA A 305 -20.99 -7.36 10.76
N LYS A 306 -19.87 -6.87 11.31
CA LYS A 306 -19.11 -5.75 10.73
C LYS A 306 -18.38 -6.18 9.45
N LEU A 307 -17.75 -7.36 9.46
CA LEU A 307 -17.10 -7.92 8.27
C LEU A 307 -18.09 -8.14 7.13
N LEU A 308 -19.30 -8.62 7.43
CA LEU A 308 -20.36 -8.76 6.43
C LEU A 308 -20.65 -7.42 5.73
N ARG A 309 -20.72 -6.32 6.48
CA ARG A 309 -20.88 -4.98 5.90
C ARG A 309 -19.72 -4.63 4.99
N VAL A 310 -18.47 -4.89 5.40
CA VAL A 310 -17.29 -4.65 4.54
C VAL A 310 -17.39 -5.41 3.22
N LEU A 311 -17.80 -6.68 3.25
CA LEU A 311 -17.94 -7.49 2.04
C LEU A 311 -19.08 -7.04 1.14
N GLN A 312 -20.17 -6.52 1.72
CA GLN A 312 -21.37 -6.10 0.98
C GLN A 312 -21.27 -4.69 0.43
N THR A 313 -20.93 -3.71 1.26
CA THR A 313 -20.95 -2.28 0.91
C THR A 313 -19.57 -1.76 0.52
N LYS A 314 -18.50 -2.52 0.77
CA LYS A 314 -17.12 -2.07 0.56
C LYS A 314 -16.84 -0.76 1.31
N GLU A 315 -17.40 -0.64 2.51
CA GLU A 315 -17.20 0.51 3.40
C GLU A 315 -16.90 0.06 4.82
N ILE A 316 -16.09 0.83 5.53
CA ILE A 316 -15.89 0.71 6.98
C ILE A 316 -16.24 2.03 7.67
N ARG A 317 -16.42 1.94 8.99
CA ARG A 317 -16.45 3.08 9.90
C ARG A 317 -15.49 2.80 11.04
N ARG A 318 -14.70 3.81 11.42
CA ARG A 318 -13.84 3.73 12.61
C ARG A 318 -14.69 3.64 13.87
N ILE A 319 -14.17 3.01 14.92
CA ILE A 319 -14.83 3.00 16.23
C ILE A 319 -14.96 4.43 16.75
N GLY A 320 -16.15 4.79 17.21
CA GLY A 320 -16.48 6.16 17.65
C GLY A 320 -16.75 7.15 16.52
N GLY A 321 -16.44 6.78 15.26
CA GLY A 321 -16.61 7.63 14.09
C GLY A 321 -17.87 7.32 13.28
N ASN A 322 -18.44 8.35 12.65
CA ASN A 322 -19.62 8.20 11.78
C ASN A 322 -19.31 8.33 10.29
N LYS A 323 -18.09 8.73 9.94
CA LYS A 323 -17.68 8.92 8.54
C LYS A 323 -17.46 7.56 7.86
N PRO A 324 -18.19 7.25 6.78
CA PRO A 324 -17.91 6.05 5.99
C PRO A 324 -16.60 6.23 5.21
N ILE A 325 -15.81 5.15 5.14
CA ILE A 325 -14.58 5.07 4.37
C ILE A 325 -14.79 3.97 3.32
N VAL A 326 -14.81 4.37 2.04
CA VAL A 326 -14.94 3.45 0.91
C VAL A 326 -13.62 2.71 0.69
N LEU A 327 -13.72 1.40 0.49
CA LEU A 327 -12.59 0.48 0.36
C LEU A 327 -12.61 -0.21 -1.01
N ASP A 328 -11.49 -0.17 -1.71
CA ASP A 328 -11.21 -1.03 -2.84
C ASP A 328 -10.28 -2.17 -2.38
N ILE A 329 -10.86 -3.25 -1.86
CA ILE A 329 -10.10 -4.38 -1.30
C ILE A 329 -10.53 -5.73 -1.85
N ARG A 330 -9.54 -6.58 -2.11
CA ARG A 330 -9.72 -8.03 -2.27
C ARG A 330 -9.62 -8.71 -0.91
N VAL A 331 -10.51 -9.67 -0.64
CA VAL A 331 -10.51 -10.44 0.61
C VAL A 331 -10.22 -11.90 0.31
N ILE A 332 -9.25 -12.45 1.04
CA ILE A 332 -8.97 -13.88 1.13
C ILE A 332 -9.22 -14.26 2.59
N ALA A 333 -9.95 -15.35 2.84
CA ALA A 333 -10.18 -15.85 4.18
C ALA A 333 -9.67 -17.28 4.29
N SER A 334 -9.14 -17.66 5.45
CA SER A 334 -8.75 -19.03 5.73
C SER A 334 -9.26 -19.50 7.09
N THR A 335 -9.49 -20.81 7.23
CA THR A 335 -9.95 -21.42 8.48
C THR A 335 -9.60 -22.90 8.53
N ASN A 336 -9.32 -23.41 9.73
CA ASN A 336 -9.27 -24.84 10.02
C ASN A 336 -10.61 -25.42 10.50
N ARG A 337 -11.58 -24.58 10.88
CA ARG A 337 -12.89 -25.01 11.37
C ARG A 337 -13.85 -25.37 10.24
N ASN A 338 -14.72 -26.34 10.50
CA ASN A 338 -15.88 -26.60 9.65
C ASN A 338 -16.94 -25.51 9.87
N LEU A 339 -16.94 -24.48 9.02
CA LEU A 339 -17.87 -23.35 9.15
C LEU A 339 -19.36 -23.78 9.10
N GLN A 340 -19.69 -24.84 8.38
CA GLN A 340 -21.08 -25.33 8.34
C GLN A 340 -21.53 -25.90 9.68
N GLU A 341 -20.63 -26.54 10.42
CA GLU A 341 -20.91 -26.99 11.79
C GLU A 341 -20.97 -25.80 12.76
N GLU A 342 -20.09 -24.81 12.60
CA GLU A 342 -20.12 -23.61 13.45
C GLU A 342 -21.39 -22.77 13.24
N ILE A 343 -21.96 -22.76 12.03
CA ILE A 343 -23.29 -22.19 11.76
C ILE A 343 -24.36 -22.93 12.56
N LYS A 344 -24.36 -24.27 12.54
CA LYS A 344 -25.33 -25.08 13.30
C LYS A 344 -25.22 -24.87 14.81
N LYS A 345 -24.02 -24.60 15.32
CA LYS A 345 -23.76 -24.28 16.73
C LYS A 345 -24.09 -22.83 17.09
N GLY A 346 -24.35 -21.97 16.11
CA GLY A 346 -24.61 -20.54 16.31
C GLY A 346 -23.36 -19.68 16.51
N ASN A 347 -22.16 -20.24 16.29
CA ASN A 347 -20.88 -19.53 16.43
C ASN A 347 -20.48 -18.76 15.17
N PHE A 348 -21.11 -19.08 14.03
CA PHE A 348 -20.82 -18.41 12.77
C PHE A 348 -22.11 -18.04 12.03
N ARG A 349 -22.12 -16.86 11.40
CA ARG A 349 -23.30 -16.38 10.67
C ARG A 349 -23.38 -17.00 9.28
N GLU A 350 -24.56 -17.48 8.94
CA GLU A 350 -24.86 -18.06 7.63
C GLU A 350 -24.71 -17.04 6.48
N ASP A 351 -25.16 -15.79 6.68
CA ASP A 351 -25.07 -14.73 5.69
C ASP A 351 -23.62 -14.36 5.32
N LEU A 352 -22.73 -14.34 6.31
CA LEU A 352 -21.29 -14.13 6.11
C LEU A 352 -20.66 -15.31 5.38
N TYR A 353 -21.02 -16.54 5.73
CA TYR A 353 -20.49 -17.75 5.08
C TYR A 353 -20.70 -17.71 3.57
N TYR A 354 -21.91 -17.39 3.10
CA TYR A 354 -22.17 -17.32 1.65
C TYR A 354 -21.43 -16.17 0.94
N ARG A 355 -21.06 -15.09 1.65
CA ARG A 355 -20.24 -14.00 1.08
C ARG A 355 -18.75 -14.31 1.06
N LEU A 356 -18.28 -15.19 1.95
CA LEU A 356 -16.89 -15.68 1.95
C LEU A 356 -16.71 -16.85 0.99
N ASN A 357 -17.65 -17.79 0.97
CA ASN A 357 -17.59 -19.04 0.23
C ASN A 357 -18.00 -18.88 -1.25
N VAL A 358 -17.48 -17.85 -1.92
CA VAL A 358 -17.72 -17.62 -3.35
C VAL A 358 -16.86 -18.57 -4.19
N VAL A 359 -15.57 -18.67 -3.85
CA VAL A 359 -14.67 -19.69 -4.39
C VAL A 359 -14.02 -20.43 -3.23
N PRO A 360 -14.42 -21.69 -2.94
CA PRO A 360 -13.75 -22.53 -1.96
C PRO A 360 -12.47 -23.14 -2.54
N ILE A 361 -11.41 -23.16 -1.73
CA ILE A 361 -10.19 -23.94 -1.98
C ILE A 361 -9.94 -24.83 -0.78
N VAL A 362 -9.93 -26.14 -1.00
CA VAL A 362 -9.68 -27.13 0.06
C VAL A 362 -8.23 -27.59 0.00
N VAL A 363 -7.45 -27.27 1.03
CA VAL A 363 -6.07 -27.74 1.16
C VAL A 363 -6.07 -29.07 1.90
N LYS A 364 -5.71 -30.13 1.18
CA LYS A 364 -5.67 -31.49 1.74
C LYS A 364 -4.59 -31.64 2.83
N PRO A 365 -4.80 -32.49 3.83
CA PRO A 365 -3.78 -32.81 4.82
C PRO A 365 -2.59 -33.54 4.19
N LEU A 366 -1.43 -33.49 4.85
CA LEU A 366 -0.18 -34.06 4.35
C LEU A 366 -0.26 -35.60 4.17
N ARG A 367 -1.03 -36.28 5.02
CA ARG A 367 -1.29 -37.73 4.91
C ARG A 367 -1.98 -38.17 3.62
N GLU A 368 -2.70 -37.27 2.96
CA GLU A 368 -3.31 -37.53 1.64
C GLU A 368 -2.35 -37.17 0.50
N ARG A 369 -1.31 -36.39 0.80
CA ARG A 369 -0.28 -35.87 -0.11
C ARG A 369 1.09 -36.52 0.14
N LYS A 370 1.11 -37.85 0.29
CA LYS A 370 2.33 -38.61 0.65
C LYS A 370 3.51 -38.36 -0.29
N GLU A 371 3.24 -38.13 -1.58
CA GLU A 371 4.27 -37.82 -2.59
C GLU A 371 5.03 -36.50 -2.31
N MET A 372 4.45 -35.58 -1.52
CA MET A 372 5.12 -34.35 -1.11
C MET A 372 6.16 -34.56 -0.04
N ILE A 373 5.99 -35.57 0.83
CA ILE A 373 6.79 -35.72 2.05
C ILE A 373 8.29 -35.79 1.71
N PRO A 374 8.77 -36.67 0.79
CA PRO A 374 10.20 -36.71 0.46
C PRO A 374 10.72 -35.39 -0.13
N LYS A 375 9.92 -34.70 -0.95
CA LYS A 375 10.29 -33.42 -1.57
C LYS A 375 10.42 -32.31 -0.52
N LEU A 376 9.42 -32.18 0.35
CA LEU A 376 9.41 -31.21 1.45
C LEU A 376 10.55 -31.49 2.43
N THR A 377 10.75 -32.74 2.81
CA THR A 377 11.86 -33.17 3.66
C THR A 377 13.20 -32.72 3.09
N LYS A 378 13.43 -32.90 1.78
CA LYS A 378 14.66 -32.46 1.13
C LYS A 378 14.83 -30.93 1.21
N VAL A 379 13.79 -30.18 0.86
CA VAL A 379 13.82 -28.70 0.92
C VAL A 379 14.13 -28.20 2.32
N PHE A 380 13.46 -28.74 3.34
CA PHE A 380 13.71 -28.35 4.74
C PHE A 380 15.12 -28.75 5.17
N LEU A 381 15.57 -29.95 4.84
CA LEU A 381 16.91 -30.43 5.17
C LEU A 381 17.99 -29.51 4.58
N ASP A 382 17.90 -29.18 3.28
CA ASP A 382 18.85 -28.30 2.59
C ASP A 382 18.85 -26.88 3.22
N ASN A 383 17.66 -26.35 3.52
CA ASN A 383 17.52 -25.03 4.15
C ASN A 383 18.16 -25.00 5.55
N TYR A 384 17.91 -26.00 6.38
CA TYR A 384 18.43 -26.05 7.75
C TYR A 384 19.91 -26.41 7.81
N ASN A 385 20.39 -27.26 6.91
CA ASN A 385 21.83 -27.51 6.73
C ASN A 385 22.57 -26.20 6.44
N LYS A 386 22.08 -25.42 5.47
CA LYS A 386 22.64 -24.11 5.14
C LYS A 386 22.54 -23.11 6.30
N LYS A 387 21.41 -23.07 7.01
CA LYS A 387 21.17 -22.16 8.15
C LYS A 387 22.10 -22.44 9.32
N TYR A 388 22.35 -23.72 9.62
CA TYR A 388 23.14 -24.15 10.78
C TYR A 388 24.58 -24.55 10.45
N GLY A 389 25.00 -24.46 9.18
CA GLY A 389 26.34 -24.86 8.74
C GLY A 389 26.60 -26.35 8.97
N LYS A 390 25.58 -27.18 8.76
CA LYS A 390 25.64 -28.65 8.91
C LYS A 390 25.45 -29.32 7.56
N ASP A 391 25.92 -30.57 7.48
CA ASP A 391 25.76 -31.43 6.29
C ASP A 391 25.02 -32.72 6.67
N ALA A 392 23.85 -32.58 7.29
CA ALA A 392 23.05 -33.74 7.68
C ALA A 392 22.41 -34.40 6.45
N ILE A 393 22.48 -35.72 6.37
CA ILE A 393 21.78 -36.55 5.37
C ILE A 393 20.75 -37.45 6.07
N ILE A 394 19.67 -37.81 5.37
CA ILE A 394 18.61 -38.69 5.90
C ILE A 394 18.70 -40.05 5.20
N GLN A 395 18.62 -41.14 5.97
CA GLN A 395 18.56 -42.49 5.43
C GLN A 395 17.23 -42.78 4.71
N ASP A 396 17.26 -43.66 3.71
CA ASP A 396 16.06 -44.01 2.92
C ASP A 396 14.96 -44.64 3.79
N GLU A 397 15.34 -45.47 4.78
CA GLU A 397 14.39 -46.06 5.74
C GLU A 397 13.73 -44.99 6.61
N ALA A 398 14.46 -43.93 6.95
CA ALA A 398 13.94 -42.78 7.67
C ALA A 398 12.94 -41.98 6.79
N ILE A 399 13.21 -41.81 5.50
CA ILE A 399 12.27 -41.17 4.57
C ILE A 399 10.99 -42.00 4.42
N TYR A 400 11.10 -43.33 4.39
CA TYR A 400 9.94 -44.21 4.37
C TYR A 400 9.07 -44.04 5.62
N LEU A 401 9.68 -43.99 6.80
CA LEU A 401 8.98 -43.73 8.06
C LEU A 401 8.23 -42.39 8.04
N LEU A 402 8.90 -41.33 7.57
CA LEU A 402 8.29 -40.02 7.41
C LEU A 402 7.08 -40.08 6.46
N THR A 403 7.13 -40.89 5.41
CA THR A 403 6.04 -41.02 4.43
C THR A 403 4.82 -41.75 4.97
N GLU A 404 5.03 -42.71 5.89
CA GLU A 404 3.95 -43.50 6.50
C GLU A 404 3.31 -42.84 7.73
N TYR A 405 3.97 -41.86 8.34
CA TYR A 405 3.42 -41.15 9.49
C TYR A 405 2.18 -40.31 9.11
N LYS A 406 1.27 -40.13 10.07
CA LYS A 406 -0.03 -39.46 9.84
C LYS A 406 0.04 -37.94 9.80
N TRP A 407 1.09 -37.34 10.36
CA TRP A 407 1.30 -35.88 10.40
C TRP A 407 0.08 -35.08 10.90
N PRO A 408 -0.37 -35.26 12.15
CA PRO A 408 -1.47 -34.47 12.72
C PRO A 408 -1.23 -32.95 12.67
N GLY A 409 0.03 -32.50 12.72
CA GLY A 409 0.42 -31.09 12.54
C GLY A 409 0.86 -30.73 11.11
N ASN A 410 0.63 -31.63 10.15
CA ASN A 410 0.87 -31.46 8.72
C ASN A 410 2.31 -30.97 8.42
N ILE A 411 2.47 -29.99 7.52
CA ILE A 411 3.77 -29.50 7.05
C ILE A 411 4.55 -28.84 8.19
N ARG A 412 3.86 -28.14 9.10
CA ARG A 412 4.49 -27.47 10.25
C ARG A 412 5.18 -28.47 11.19
N GLU A 413 4.54 -29.62 11.44
CA GLU A 413 5.14 -30.68 12.25
C GLU A 413 6.33 -31.34 11.55
N LEU A 414 6.22 -31.60 10.24
CA LEU A 414 7.33 -32.13 9.43
C LEU A 414 8.53 -31.18 9.46
N GLU A 415 8.32 -29.89 9.19
CA GLU A 415 9.37 -28.87 9.20
C GLU A 415 10.09 -28.80 10.56
N ASN A 416 9.33 -28.73 11.65
CA ASN A 416 9.87 -28.72 13.02
C ASN A 416 10.68 -29.98 13.33
N LEU A 417 10.21 -31.15 12.88
CA LEU A 417 10.94 -32.41 13.07
C LEU A 417 12.27 -32.39 12.33
N ILE A 418 12.28 -31.98 11.05
CA ILE A 418 13.51 -31.92 10.25
C ILE A 418 14.49 -30.91 10.84
N GLU A 419 14.03 -29.72 11.25
CA GLU A 419 14.87 -28.73 11.95
C GLU A 419 15.51 -29.34 13.20
N ARG A 420 14.71 -29.98 14.05
CA ARG A 420 15.17 -30.64 15.27
C ARG A 420 16.22 -31.70 14.97
N MET A 421 16.02 -32.49 13.92
CA MET A 421 16.99 -33.52 13.52
C MET A 421 18.31 -32.93 13.03
N VAL A 422 18.27 -31.87 12.24
CA VAL A 422 19.50 -31.17 11.81
C VAL A 422 20.25 -30.64 13.03
N VAL A 423 19.55 -30.01 13.98
CA VAL A 423 20.19 -29.42 15.18
C VAL A 423 20.78 -30.47 16.12
N ILE A 424 20.08 -31.58 16.38
CA ILE A 424 20.54 -32.61 17.35
C ILE A 424 21.58 -33.55 16.74
N ASN A 425 21.58 -33.74 15.42
CA ASN A 425 22.47 -34.69 14.78
C ASN A 425 23.94 -34.21 14.83
N ASN A 426 24.80 -35.01 15.46
CA ASN A 426 26.25 -34.83 15.53
C ASN A 426 27.01 -35.76 14.58
N ASP A 427 26.38 -36.86 14.14
CA ASP A 427 27.00 -37.92 13.33
C ASP A 427 26.81 -37.69 11.82
N GLY A 428 26.14 -36.60 11.43
CA GLY A 428 25.85 -36.25 10.03
C GLY A 428 24.78 -37.11 9.36
N VAL A 429 24.31 -38.20 9.98
CA VAL A 429 23.30 -39.11 9.39
C VAL A 429 22.07 -39.25 10.29
N ILE A 430 20.91 -38.83 9.79
CA ILE A 430 19.61 -38.97 10.46
C ILE A 430 19.07 -40.37 10.17
N LYS A 431 19.02 -41.20 11.22
CA LYS A 431 18.66 -42.62 11.14
C LYS A 431 17.19 -42.86 11.48
N TYR A 432 16.67 -44.02 11.07
CA TYR A 432 15.30 -44.46 11.39
C TYR A 432 14.99 -44.35 12.89
N ASN A 433 15.82 -44.94 13.77
CA ASN A 433 15.60 -44.97 15.21
C ASN A 433 15.56 -43.56 15.83
N SER A 434 16.33 -42.61 15.29
CA SER A 434 16.30 -41.22 15.71
C SER A 434 14.92 -40.59 15.45
N ILE A 435 14.33 -40.87 14.28
CA ILE A 435 12.97 -40.38 13.95
C ILE A 435 11.90 -41.13 14.73
N ALA A 436 12.00 -42.46 14.83
CA ALA A 436 11.03 -43.29 15.53
C ALA A 436 10.91 -42.93 17.02
N SER A 437 12.04 -42.68 17.68
CA SER A 437 12.06 -42.23 19.08
C SER A 437 11.42 -40.85 19.27
N ILE A 438 11.70 -39.87 18.39
CA ILE A 438 11.09 -38.53 18.49
C ILE A 438 9.60 -38.53 18.20
N LEU A 439 9.13 -39.38 17.28
CA LEU A 439 7.71 -39.54 16.98
C LEU A 439 6.98 -40.43 18.00
N GLU A 440 7.66 -40.87 19.07
CA GLU A 440 7.14 -41.76 20.11
C GLU A 440 6.52 -43.07 19.56
N LEU A 441 6.95 -43.47 18.36
CA LEU A 441 6.48 -44.68 17.69
C LEU A 441 6.98 -45.95 18.38
N GLU A 442 8.02 -45.83 19.21
CA GLU A 442 8.57 -46.91 20.03
C GLU A 442 7.67 -47.25 21.24
N ASN A 443 6.69 -46.41 21.61
CA ASN A 443 5.87 -46.60 22.83
C ASN A 443 4.40 -46.99 22.59
N SER A 444 3.98 -47.28 21.35
CA SER A 444 2.56 -47.60 21.06
C SER A 444 2.26 -49.08 20.80
N GLN A 445 3.20 -49.99 21.08
CA GLN A 445 2.90 -51.44 21.18
C GLN A 445 3.52 -52.18 22.37
N ASP A 446 4.28 -51.54 23.25
CA ASP A 446 5.02 -52.24 24.30
C ASP A 446 4.93 -51.54 25.66
N SER A 447 3.73 -51.57 26.27
CA SER A 447 3.58 -51.51 27.73
C SER A 447 3.25 -52.89 28.29
N GLU A 448 3.80 -53.94 27.67
CA GLU A 448 3.62 -55.34 28.08
C GLU A 448 4.83 -56.25 27.71
N SER A 449 6.00 -55.70 27.33
CA SER A 449 7.15 -56.50 26.85
C SER A 449 8.35 -56.61 27.79
N ASP A 450 8.35 -55.99 28.96
CA ASP A 450 9.45 -56.15 29.94
C ASP A 450 9.47 -57.51 30.67
N ALA A 451 8.69 -58.50 30.21
CA ALA A 451 8.71 -59.86 30.76
C ALA A 451 8.45 -60.98 29.74
N ARG A 452 8.74 -60.79 28.44
CA ARG A 452 8.42 -61.81 27.41
C ARG A 452 9.66 -62.28 26.67
N THR A 453 9.79 -63.60 26.55
CA THR A 453 10.88 -64.22 25.77
C THR A 453 10.57 -64.13 24.27
N LEU A 454 11.60 -64.20 23.42
CA LEU A 454 11.44 -64.26 21.95
C LEU A 454 10.43 -65.34 21.52
N LYS A 455 10.35 -66.43 22.27
CA LYS A 455 9.41 -67.53 22.06
C LYS A 455 7.95 -67.08 22.21
N ASP A 456 7.64 -66.23 23.18
CA ASP A 456 6.29 -65.74 23.46
C ASP A 456 5.81 -64.77 22.36
N ILE A 457 6.72 -63.95 21.83
CA ILE A 457 6.44 -63.01 20.74
C ILE A 457 6.13 -63.78 19.46
N VAL A 458 6.94 -64.79 19.12
CA VAL A 458 6.72 -65.63 17.94
C VAL A 458 5.41 -66.41 18.07
N GLU A 459 5.10 -66.98 19.24
CA GLU A 459 3.85 -67.73 19.45
C GLU A 459 2.61 -66.83 19.35
N ARG A 460 2.66 -65.58 19.82
CA ARG A 460 1.56 -64.62 19.66
C ARG A 460 1.37 -64.21 18.20
N LEU A 461 2.46 -63.89 17.49
CA LEU A 461 2.39 -63.53 16.07
C LEU A 461 1.85 -64.69 15.23
N GLU A 462 2.30 -65.91 15.50
CA GLU A 462 1.75 -67.13 14.88
C GLU A 462 0.26 -67.28 15.17
N LYS A 463 -0.17 -67.09 16.42
CA LYS A 463 -1.59 -67.16 16.81
C LYS A 463 -2.43 -66.15 16.04
N ASP A 464 -1.95 -64.92 15.91
CA ASP A 464 -2.69 -63.83 15.28
C ASP A 464 -2.83 -64.02 13.77
N ILE A 465 -1.75 -64.45 13.10
CA ILE A 465 -1.74 -64.78 11.67
C ILE A 465 -2.66 -65.96 11.37
N ILE A 466 -2.59 -67.03 12.17
CA ILE A 466 -3.44 -68.22 11.99
C ILE A 466 -4.91 -67.86 12.21
N THR A 467 -5.23 -67.07 13.24
CA THR A 467 -6.61 -66.65 13.54
C THR A 467 -7.19 -65.77 12.42
N LYS A 468 -6.41 -64.80 11.93
CA LYS A 468 -6.82 -63.94 10.80
C LYS A 468 -7.02 -64.75 9.51
N SER A 469 -6.14 -65.71 9.25
CA SER A 469 -6.25 -66.60 8.08
C SER A 469 -7.50 -67.51 8.16
N ILE A 470 -7.78 -68.10 9.32
CA ILE A 470 -8.98 -68.92 9.54
C ILE A 470 -10.26 -68.07 9.38
N LYS A 471 -10.31 -66.87 9.97
CA LYS A 471 -11.45 -65.93 9.79
C LYS A 471 -11.66 -65.53 8.34
N LYS A 472 -10.58 -65.26 7.60
CA LYS A 472 -10.64 -64.84 6.20
C LYS A 472 -11.08 -65.96 5.25
N HIS A 473 -10.65 -67.20 5.51
CA HIS A 473 -10.88 -68.32 4.60
C HIS A 473 -11.99 -69.29 5.04
N GLY A 474 -12.56 -69.11 6.24
CA GLY A 474 -13.74 -69.81 6.76
C GLY A 474 -13.55 -71.31 7.04
N SER A 475 -12.36 -71.86 6.78
CA SER A 475 -12.03 -73.26 7.01
C SER A 475 -10.53 -73.41 7.26
N VAL A 476 -10.18 -74.25 8.24
CA VAL A 476 -8.80 -74.58 8.61
C VAL A 476 -8.02 -75.14 7.40
N ASN A 477 -8.67 -75.86 6.50
CA ASN A 477 -8.01 -76.46 5.33
C ASN A 477 -7.60 -75.39 4.31
N LYS A 478 -8.46 -74.40 4.09
CA LYS A 478 -8.18 -73.28 3.18
C LYS A 478 -7.14 -72.33 3.77
N ALA A 479 -7.20 -72.11 5.08
CA ALA A 479 -6.20 -71.31 5.80
C ALA A 479 -4.81 -71.98 5.77
N ALA A 480 -4.72 -73.31 5.88
CA ALA A 480 -3.45 -74.04 5.80
C ALA A 480 -2.79 -73.88 4.43
N ALA A 481 -3.56 -74.05 3.35
CA ALA A 481 -3.07 -73.86 1.99
C ALA A 481 -2.59 -72.41 1.74
N ALA A 482 -3.34 -71.42 2.22
CA ALA A 482 -2.98 -70.00 2.10
C ALA A 482 -1.72 -69.62 2.89
N LEU A 483 -1.45 -70.33 4.00
CA LEU A 483 -0.26 -70.12 4.83
C LEU A 483 0.93 -71.01 4.42
N GLY A 484 0.80 -71.82 3.37
CA GLY A 484 1.86 -72.73 2.91
C GLY A 484 2.12 -73.92 3.87
N LEU A 485 1.15 -74.28 4.71
CA LEU A 485 1.26 -75.35 5.70
C LEU A 485 0.40 -76.55 5.32
N SER A 486 0.84 -77.75 5.74
CA SER A 486 -0.02 -78.93 5.67
C SER A 486 -1.15 -78.85 6.70
N GLN A 487 -2.32 -79.41 6.37
CA GLN A 487 -3.48 -79.44 7.25
C GLN A 487 -3.14 -79.98 8.66
N PRO A 488 -2.38 -81.09 8.84
CA PRO A 488 -2.00 -81.58 10.16
C PRO A 488 -1.08 -80.63 10.93
N ALA A 489 -0.19 -79.92 10.21
CA ALA A 489 0.74 -78.96 10.83
C ALA A 489 0.00 -77.72 11.36
N LEU A 490 -0.99 -77.21 10.61
CA LEU A 490 -1.83 -76.11 11.08
C LEU A 490 -2.68 -76.56 12.29
N TRP A 491 -3.27 -77.75 12.23
CA TRP A 491 -4.10 -78.28 13.33
C TRP A 491 -3.29 -78.45 14.63
N LYS A 492 -2.05 -78.93 14.52
CA LYS A 492 -1.12 -79.04 15.66
C LYS A 492 -0.77 -77.67 16.25
N LYS A 493 -0.62 -76.64 15.41
CA LYS A 493 -0.40 -75.25 15.86
C LYS A 493 -1.66 -74.64 16.50
N CYS A 494 -2.85 -74.84 15.94
CA CYS A 494 -4.12 -74.42 16.55
C CYS A 494 -4.32 -75.01 17.95
N LYS A 495 -4.06 -76.32 18.09
CA LYS A 495 -4.16 -77.01 19.39
C LYS A 495 -3.11 -76.55 20.39
N LYS A 496 -1.89 -76.25 19.94
CA LYS A 496 -0.82 -75.72 20.81
C LYS A 496 -1.11 -74.29 21.26
N LEU A 497 -1.73 -73.48 20.41
CA LEU A 497 -1.97 -72.05 20.63
C LEU A 497 -3.38 -71.74 21.19
N ASN A 498 -4.19 -72.76 21.50
CA ASN A 498 -5.59 -72.65 21.93
C ASN A 498 -6.40 -71.71 21.01
N ILE A 499 -6.52 -72.09 19.74
CA ILE A 499 -7.36 -71.45 18.74
C ILE A 499 -8.51 -72.41 18.44
N ASP A 500 -9.75 -71.97 18.71
CA ASP A 500 -10.99 -72.75 18.51
C ASP A 500 -11.37 -72.92 17.04
#